data_AF-V4Q3Z8-F1
#
_entry.id   AF-V4Q3Z8-F1
#
_cell.length_a   1.000
_cell.length_b   1.000
_cell.length_c   1.000
_cell.angle_alpha   90.00
_cell.angle_beta   90.00
_cell.angle_gamma   90.00
#
_symmetry.space_group_name_H-M   'P 1'
#
loop_
_entity.id
_entity.type
_entity.pdbx_description
1 polymer ?
#
loop_
_entity_poly.entity_id
_entity_poly.type
_entity_poly.pdbx_seq_one_letter_code
_entity_poly.pdbx_strand_id
1 'polypeptide(L)'
;MLRAVFMTGLMAGAIFAAQTASAQDNVSRVDVTFETRDLRDPARAEVVYAQINKAAKKACWSEGEGPGFRIIDDRACEEQAVDEAVADLHSAEMNRVHAARTDRSPPQMAMNEHKAR
;
A
#
# COMPACT_ATOMS: atom_id res chain seq x y z
N MET A 1 26.34 67.29 8.83
CA MET A 1 27.07 66.91 7.60
C MET A 1 26.74 65.46 7.31
N LEU A 2 25.88 65.25 6.32
CA LEU A 2 25.36 63.95 5.87
C LEU A 2 26.36 63.37 4.86
N ARG A 3 26.87 62.16 5.07
CA ARG A 3 27.62 61.41 4.06
C ARG A 3 27.00 60.02 3.93
N ALA A 4 26.02 59.94 3.04
CA ALA A 4 25.54 58.68 2.49
C ALA A 4 26.64 58.10 1.60
N VAL A 5 26.99 56.83 1.82
CA VAL A 5 27.72 56.01 0.85
C VAL A 5 26.84 54.81 0.57
N PHE A 6 26.09 54.90 -0.53
CA PHE A 6 25.40 53.78 -1.14
C PHE A 6 26.46 52.95 -1.87
N MET A 7 26.82 51.79 -1.32
CA MET A 7 27.51 50.75 -2.09
C MET A 7 26.48 49.75 -2.60
N THR A 8 26.18 49.88 -3.88
CA THR A 8 25.48 48.90 -4.72
C THR A 8 26.31 47.63 -4.84
N GLY A 9 25.96 46.60 -4.05
CA GLY A 9 26.43 45.23 -4.23
C GLY A 9 25.43 44.42 -5.02
N LEU A 10 25.62 44.35 -6.34
CA LEU A 10 24.87 43.50 -7.26
C LEU A 10 25.51 42.11 -7.23
N MET A 11 24.94 41.18 -6.46
CA MET A 11 25.26 39.76 -6.57
C MET A 11 23.96 38.98 -6.74
N ALA A 12 23.62 38.75 -8.01
CA ALA A 12 22.71 37.71 -8.44
C ALA A 12 23.39 36.34 -8.26
N GLY A 13 22.66 35.33 -7.80
CA GLY A 13 23.20 33.97 -7.80
C GLY A 13 22.42 32.97 -6.95
N ALA A 14 21.32 32.47 -7.53
CA ALA A 14 20.70 31.20 -7.21
C ALA A 14 20.26 30.96 -5.75
N ILE A 15 19.09 31.50 -5.39
CA ILE A 15 18.21 30.78 -4.47
C ILE A 15 17.80 29.52 -5.23
N PHE A 16 18.49 28.41 -4.97
CA PHE A 16 17.94 27.09 -5.25
C PHE A 16 16.69 26.98 -4.40
N ALA A 17 15.54 27.37 -4.97
CA ALA A 17 14.27 26.86 -4.56
C ALA A 17 14.36 25.35 -4.78
N ALA A 18 14.81 24.63 -3.75
CA ALA A 18 14.60 23.21 -3.64
C ALA A 18 13.10 23.04 -3.70
N GLN A 19 12.60 22.77 -4.90
CA GLN A 19 11.27 22.25 -5.08
C GLN A 19 11.35 20.88 -4.42
N THR A 20 11.06 20.83 -3.12
CA THR A 20 10.50 19.63 -2.52
C THR A 20 9.21 19.41 -3.29
N ALA A 21 9.32 18.71 -4.42
CA ALA A 21 8.21 18.01 -5.00
C ALA A 21 7.75 17.11 -3.85
N SER A 22 6.75 17.59 -3.11
CA SER A 22 5.92 16.74 -2.30
C SER A 22 5.43 15.70 -3.30
N ALA A 23 6.05 14.53 -3.27
CA ALA A 23 5.39 13.34 -3.74
C ALA A 23 4.06 13.36 -3.00
N GLN A 24 2.99 13.76 -3.69
CA GLN A 24 1.66 13.51 -3.19
C GLN A 24 1.63 11.99 -3.10
N ASP A 25 1.80 11.47 -1.89
CA ASP A 25 1.46 10.10 -1.57
C ASP A 25 -0.01 9.95 -1.96
N ASN A 26 -0.23 9.49 -3.19
CA ASN A 26 -1.53 9.20 -3.71
C ASN A 26 -1.95 7.90 -3.01
N VAL A 27 -2.41 8.04 -1.76
CA VAL A 27 -2.94 6.93 -0.99
C VAL A 27 -4.20 6.46 -1.69
N SER A 28 -4.13 5.31 -2.36
CA SER A 28 -5.28 4.69 -3.00
C SER A 28 -6.21 4.17 -1.92
N ARG A 29 -7.46 4.66 -1.90
CA ARG A 29 -8.50 4.21 -0.98
C ARG A 29 -9.62 3.51 -1.76
N VAL A 30 -9.99 2.32 -1.32
CA VAL A 30 -11.11 1.55 -1.87
C VAL A 30 -12.02 1.14 -0.72
N ASP A 31 -13.24 1.67 -0.71
CA ASP A 31 -14.22 1.38 0.34
C ASP A 31 -14.94 0.04 0.06
N VAL A 32 -15.15 -0.74 1.13
CA VAL A 32 -15.93 -1.99 1.11
C VAL A 32 -17.06 -1.88 2.14
N THR A 33 -18.30 -2.05 1.68
CA THR A 33 -19.49 -1.93 2.53
C THR A 33 -20.16 -3.29 2.72
N PHE A 34 -20.39 -3.65 3.98
CA PHE A 34 -21.11 -4.87 4.39
C PHE A 34 -21.80 -4.63 5.73
N GLU A 35 -22.72 -5.51 6.12
CA GLU A 35 -23.34 -5.43 7.43
C GLU A 35 -22.52 -6.21 8.47
N THR A 36 -22.39 -5.70 9.69
CA THR A 36 -21.63 -6.40 10.76
C THR A 36 -22.19 -7.80 11.05
N ARG A 37 -23.49 -8.04 10.83
CA ARG A 37 -24.08 -9.39 10.98
C ARG A 37 -23.56 -10.40 9.96
N ASP A 38 -23.03 -9.94 8.82
CA ASP A 38 -22.50 -10.79 7.77
C ASP A 38 -21.17 -11.41 8.21
N LEU A 39 -20.43 -10.73 9.08
CA LEU A 39 -19.20 -11.24 9.67
C LEU A 39 -19.40 -12.38 10.69
N ARG A 40 -20.65 -12.69 11.05
CA ARG A 40 -21.00 -13.79 11.98
C ARG A 40 -21.57 -15.01 11.26
N ASP A 41 -21.89 -14.86 9.98
CA ASP A 41 -22.38 -15.95 9.13
C ASP A 41 -21.19 -16.49 8.33
N PRO A 42 -20.83 -17.78 8.45
CA PRO A 42 -19.68 -18.34 7.75
C PRO A 42 -19.71 -18.11 6.23
N ALA A 43 -20.88 -18.24 5.59
CA ALA A 43 -21.00 -18.10 4.16
C ALA A 43 -20.89 -16.62 3.74
N ARG A 44 -21.44 -15.70 4.53
CA ARG A 44 -21.34 -14.26 4.23
C ARG A 44 -19.98 -13.68 4.58
N ALA A 45 -19.30 -14.18 5.60
CA ALA A 45 -17.92 -13.83 5.92
C ALA A 45 -16.96 -14.17 4.77
N GLU A 46 -17.16 -15.30 4.09
CA GLU A 46 -16.39 -15.63 2.87
C GLU A 46 -16.61 -14.62 1.74
N VAL A 47 -17.85 -14.13 1.57
CA VAL A 47 -18.18 -13.10 0.58
C VAL A 47 -17.50 -11.78 0.92
N VAL A 48 -17.56 -11.35 2.18
CA VAL A 48 -16.90 -10.12 2.64
C VAL A 48 -15.38 -10.22 2.47
N TYR A 49 -14.78 -11.37 2.82
CA TYR A 49 -13.36 -11.63 2.61
C TYR A 49 -12.96 -11.49 1.13
N ALA A 50 -13.77 -12.03 0.21
CA ALA A 50 -13.51 -11.89 -1.23
C ALA A 50 -13.58 -10.43 -1.70
N GLN A 51 -14.47 -9.61 -1.13
CA GLN A 51 -14.55 -8.19 -1.43
C GLN A 51 -13.33 -7.43 -0.92
N ILE A 52 -12.86 -7.72 0.29
CA ILE A 52 -11.63 -7.15 0.86
C ILE A 52 -10.43 -7.48 -0.03
N ASN A 53 -10.27 -8.75 -0.43
CA ASN A 53 -9.18 -9.15 -1.32
C ASN A 53 -9.21 -8.40 -2.67
N LYS A 54 -10.41 -8.20 -3.23
CA LYS A 54 -10.59 -7.43 -4.47
C LYS A 54 -10.25 -5.95 -4.27
N ALA A 55 -10.60 -5.37 -3.12
CA ALA A 55 -10.27 -3.99 -2.79
C ALA A 55 -8.76 -3.80 -2.60
N ALA A 56 -8.09 -4.72 -1.90
CA ALA A 56 -6.64 -4.74 -1.72
C ALA A 56 -5.92 -4.77 -3.07
N LYS A 57 -6.34 -5.67 -3.98
CA LYS A 57 -5.83 -5.70 -5.36
C LYS A 57 -5.97 -4.37 -6.06
N LYS A 58 -7.14 -3.75 -6.00
CA LYS A 58 -7.36 -2.45 -6.65
C LYS A 58 -6.53 -1.33 -6.01
N ALA A 59 -6.32 -1.37 -4.71
CA ALA A 59 -5.54 -0.36 -3.99
C ALA A 59 -4.03 -0.49 -4.26
N CYS A 60 -3.53 -1.73 -4.33
CA CYS A 60 -2.12 -2.04 -4.50
C CYS A 60 -1.67 -2.05 -5.96
N TRP A 61 -2.56 -2.34 -6.91
CA TRP A 61 -2.16 -2.47 -8.31
C TRP A 61 -1.77 -1.11 -8.89
N SER A 62 -0.49 -0.97 -9.20
CA SER A 62 0.03 0.17 -9.94
C SER A 62 -0.27 -0.01 -11.44
N GLU A 63 -0.96 0.95 -12.07
CA GLU A 63 -1.22 0.89 -13.52
C GLU A 63 0.12 0.89 -14.29
N GLY A 64 0.50 -0.25 -14.85
CA GLY A 64 1.65 -0.34 -15.76
C GLY A 64 2.25 -1.73 -15.86
N GLU A 65 2.57 -2.15 -17.08
CA GLU A 65 3.38 -3.34 -17.37
C GLU A 65 4.82 -3.06 -16.89
N GLY A 66 5.04 -3.30 -15.61
CA GLY A 66 6.29 -3.03 -14.91
C GLY A 66 7.20 -4.25 -14.81
N PRO A 67 8.47 -4.07 -14.47
CA PRO A 67 9.40 -5.18 -14.29
C PRO A 67 8.92 -6.08 -13.15
N GLY A 68 9.23 -7.39 -13.20
CA GLY A 68 8.68 -8.40 -12.28
C GLY A 68 8.86 -8.16 -10.77
N PHE A 69 9.75 -7.25 -10.35
CA PHE A 69 9.85 -6.82 -8.94
C PHE A 69 8.57 -6.10 -8.47
N ARG A 70 7.89 -5.35 -9.35
CA ARG A 70 6.62 -4.69 -9.01
C ARG A 70 5.51 -5.69 -8.70
N ILE A 71 5.53 -6.87 -9.32
CA ILE A 71 4.55 -7.93 -9.03
C ILE A 71 4.74 -8.48 -7.61
N ILE A 72 5.98 -8.58 -7.14
CA ILE A 72 6.28 -9.03 -5.78
C ILE A 72 5.86 -7.97 -4.77
N ASP A 73 6.15 -6.70 -5.06
CA ASP A 73 5.76 -5.56 -4.22
C ASP A 73 4.23 -5.40 -4.15
N ASP A 74 3.53 -5.54 -5.29
CA ASP A 74 2.07 -5.51 -5.37
C ASP A 74 1.47 -6.65 -4.53
N ARG A 75 2.06 -7.85 -4.57
CA ARG A 75 1.60 -8.98 -3.76
C ARG A 75 1.82 -8.75 -2.26
N ALA A 76 2.98 -8.25 -1.85
CA ALA A 76 3.26 -7.97 -0.45
C ALA A 76 2.30 -6.89 0.09
N CYS A 77 2.01 -5.86 -0.73
CA CYS A 77 0.99 -4.88 -0.45
C CYS A 77 -0.40 -5.52 -0.29
N GLU A 78 -0.80 -6.40 -1.21
CA GLU A 78 -2.10 -7.09 -1.13
C GLU A 78 -2.25 -7.92 0.14
N GLU A 79 -1.22 -8.72 0.48
CA GLU A 79 -1.21 -9.56 1.68
C GLU A 79 -1.33 -8.69 2.94
N GLN A 80 -0.48 -7.67 3.08
CA GLN A 80 -0.52 -6.76 4.23
C GLN A 80 -1.88 -6.04 4.35
N ALA A 81 -2.44 -5.54 3.24
CA ALA A 81 -3.72 -4.85 3.26
C ALA A 81 -4.88 -5.76 3.69
N VAL A 82 -4.84 -7.05 3.30
CA VAL A 82 -5.85 -8.03 3.73
C VAL A 82 -5.66 -8.39 5.20
N ASP A 83 -4.43 -8.58 5.66
CA ASP A 83 -4.12 -8.92 7.07
C ASP A 83 -4.61 -7.81 8.02
N GLU A 84 -4.27 -6.56 7.71
CA GLU A 84 -4.70 -5.38 8.48
C GLU A 84 -6.23 -5.25 8.47
N ALA A 85 -6.87 -5.38 7.30
CA ALA A 85 -8.32 -5.30 7.21
C ALA A 85 -9.03 -6.40 8.01
N VAL A 86 -8.51 -7.63 8.01
CA VAL A 86 -9.09 -8.73 8.81
C VAL A 86 -8.90 -8.49 10.30
N ALA A 87 -7.73 -8.00 10.73
CA ALA A 87 -7.43 -7.69 12.12
C ALA A 87 -8.39 -6.62 12.70
N ASP A 88 -8.68 -5.58 11.92
CA ASP A 88 -9.54 -4.45 12.31
C ASP A 88 -11.02 -4.85 12.50
N LEU A 89 -11.47 -5.91 11.81
CA LEU A 89 -12.87 -6.35 11.90
C LEU A 89 -13.20 -7.11 13.20
N HIS A 90 -12.16 -7.57 13.93
CA HIS A 90 -12.30 -8.30 15.19
C HIS A 90 -13.35 -9.44 15.13
N SER A 91 -13.44 -10.15 14.01
CA SER A 91 -14.37 -11.28 13.79
C SER A 91 -13.63 -12.62 13.79
N ALA A 92 -14.09 -13.56 14.61
CA ALA A 92 -13.52 -14.91 14.70
C ALA A 92 -13.70 -15.68 13.38
N GLU A 93 -14.84 -15.50 12.73
CA GLU A 93 -15.18 -16.08 11.44
C GLU A 93 -14.28 -15.53 10.34
N MET A 94 -14.00 -14.22 10.34
CA MET A 94 -13.06 -13.60 9.39
C MET A 94 -11.64 -14.13 9.59
N ASN A 95 -11.18 -14.24 10.84
CA ASN A 95 -9.87 -14.83 11.16
C ASN A 95 -9.78 -16.28 10.68
N ARG A 96 -10.85 -17.07 10.85
CA ARG A 96 -10.90 -18.46 10.38
C ARG A 96 -10.85 -18.56 8.87
N VAL A 97 -11.60 -17.71 8.15
CA VAL A 97 -11.56 -17.66 6.68
C VAL A 97 -10.18 -17.27 6.19
N HIS A 98 -9.57 -16.26 6.82
CA HIS A 98 -8.25 -15.77 6.48
C HIS A 98 -7.17 -16.87 6.65
N ALA A 99 -7.12 -17.51 7.82
CA ALA A 99 -6.18 -18.62 8.09
C ALA A 99 -6.33 -19.76 7.07
N ALA A 100 -7.58 -20.14 6.75
CA ALA A 100 -7.83 -21.18 5.75
C ALA A 100 -7.40 -20.80 4.32
N ARG A 101 -7.18 -19.52 4.02
CA ARG A 101 -6.70 -19.02 2.72
C ARG A 101 -5.18 -18.88 2.70
N THR A 102 -4.57 -18.44 3.80
CA THR A 102 -3.11 -18.33 3.93
C THR A 102 -2.45 -19.70 3.97
N ASP A 103 -3.03 -20.69 4.68
CA ASP A 103 -2.47 -22.05 4.75
C ASP A 103 -2.45 -22.76 3.39
N ARG A 104 -3.33 -22.36 2.46
CA ARG A 104 -3.38 -22.89 1.08
C ARG A 104 -2.42 -22.19 0.12
N SER A 105 -1.89 -21.03 0.50
CA SER A 105 -0.94 -20.24 -0.28
C SER A 105 0.45 -20.38 0.34
N PRO A 106 1.28 -21.36 -0.06
CA PRO A 106 2.62 -21.47 0.49
C PRO A 106 3.42 -20.19 0.24
N PRO A 107 4.29 -19.77 1.17
CA PRO A 107 5.13 -18.60 0.99
C PRO A 107 6.06 -18.81 -0.21
N GLN A 108 5.94 -17.96 -1.23
CA GLN A 108 6.76 -18.02 -2.45
C GLN A 108 8.24 -17.66 -2.22
N MET A 109 8.63 -17.31 -0.98
CA MET A 109 10.01 -16.99 -0.61
C MET A 109 11.00 -18.16 -0.69
N ALA A 110 10.54 -19.40 -0.92
CA ALA A 110 11.42 -20.57 -0.98
C ALA A 110 12.02 -20.89 -2.37
N MET A 111 11.73 -20.13 -3.43
CA MET A 111 12.14 -20.49 -4.81
C MET A 111 13.30 -19.68 -5.41
N ASN A 112 14.10 -18.98 -4.59
CA ASN A 112 15.24 -18.19 -5.09
C ASN A 112 16.64 -18.63 -4.58
N GLU A 113 16.78 -19.70 -3.80
CA GLU A 113 18.08 -20.12 -3.24
C GLU A 113 18.82 -21.24 -4.01
N HIS A 114 18.48 -21.54 -5.27
CA HIS A 114 19.09 -22.65 -6.03
C HIS A 114 19.69 -22.26 -7.39
N LYS A 115 20.47 -21.17 -7.46
CA LYS A 115 21.43 -21.02 -8.57
C LYS A 115 22.69 -20.23 -8.20
N ALA A 116 23.50 -20.81 -7.32
CA ALA A 116 24.90 -20.44 -7.18
C ALA A 116 25.74 -21.67 -6.80
N ARG A 117 26.00 -22.53 -7.79
CA ARG A 117 27.18 -23.40 -7.84
C ARG A 117 27.57 -23.63 -9.29
#